data_AF-A0AAE2EPH2-F1
#
_entry.id   AF-A0AAE2EPH2-F1
#
_cell.length_a   1.000
_cell.length_b   1.000
_cell.length_c   1.000
_cell.angle_alpha   90.00
_cell.angle_beta   90.00
_cell.angle_gamma   90.00
#
_symmetry.space_group_name_H-M   'P 1'
#
loop_
_entity.id
_entity.type
_entity.pdbx_description
1 polymer ?
#
loop_
_entity_poly.entity_id
_entity_poly.type
_entity_poly.pdbx_seq_one_letter_code
_entity_poly.pdbx_strand_id
1 'polypeptide(L)'
;MKCEFFLFYVLMSIFIKIKFETHENIGSGPIHLPEEELHTNAAWIQVSDAERENWNDIKLEEALLGAANVLGYVAALKVMCDPSDLHVFPQIKAVHNEKPTIFLYDRYPGGVGLSQKVYEQMSDIIGEAYQLIANCPCRSGCPSCIGVHSEGNQTKDNALRLLKGWKG
;
A
#
# COMPACT_ATOMS: atom_id res chain seq x y z
N MET A 1 0.37 15.66 -0.63
CA MET A 1 -0.12 14.77 0.43
C MET A 1 -1.46 15.30 0.92
N LYS A 2 -2.38 14.45 1.36
CA LYS A 2 -3.69 14.85 1.92
C LYS A 2 -4.09 13.88 3.04
N CYS A 3 -4.94 14.34 3.96
CA CYS A 3 -5.54 13.54 5.03
C CYS A 3 -7.00 13.95 5.17
N GLU A 4 -7.91 13.05 4.83
CA GLU A 4 -9.36 13.29 4.92
C GLU A 4 -10.09 11.98 5.27
N PHE A 5 -11.37 12.10 5.59
CA PHE A 5 -12.25 10.96 5.78
C PHE A 5 -12.35 10.18 4.48
N PHE A 6 -12.12 8.87 4.53
CA PHE A 6 -12.16 8.01 3.36
C PHE A 6 -13.01 6.78 3.64
N LEU A 7 -13.74 6.36 2.62
CA LEU A 7 -14.62 5.21 2.69
C LEU A 7 -13.99 4.05 1.94
N PHE A 8 -13.62 3.00 2.67
CA PHE A 8 -13.09 1.78 2.08
C PHE A 8 -14.19 0.72 1.99
N TYR A 9 -14.31 0.08 0.83
CA TYR A 9 -15.30 -0.94 0.55
C TYR A 9 -14.64 -2.30 0.42
N VAL A 10 -15.24 -3.34 0.99
CA VAL A 10 -14.87 -4.73 0.74
C VAL A 10 -16.03 -5.42 0.03
N LEU A 11 -15.76 -5.92 -1.17
CA LEU A 11 -16.72 -6.63 -2.00
C LEU A 11 -16.40 -8.12 -2.02
N MET A 12 -17.35 -8.96 -1.59
CA MET A 12 -17.24 -10.40 -1.68
C MET A 12 -18.32 -10.96 -2.59
N SER A 13 -17.92 -11.36 -3.80
CA SER A 13 -18.86 -11.64 -4.90
C SER A 13 -19.03 -13.13 -5.22
N ILE A 14 -18.00 -13.96 -4.98
CA ILE A 14 -17.98 -15.38 -5.40
C ILE A 14 -17.24 -16.23 -4.36
N PHE A 15 -17.69 -17.47 -4.14
CA PHE A 15 -16.90 -18.51 -3.49
C PHE A 15 -16.52 -19.61 -4.46
N ILE A 16 -15.40 -20.28 -4.18
CA ILE A 16 -14.94 -21.48 -4.89
C ILE A 16 -15.12 -22.72 -4.01
N LYS A 17 -15.53 -23.82 -4.61
CA LYS A 17 -15.63 -25.14 -3.96
C LYS A 17 -14.38 -25.92 -4.32
N ILE A 18 -13.61 -26.30 -3.30
CA ILE A 18 -12.40 -27.11 -3.46
C ILE A 18 -12.63 -28.48 -2.83
N LYS A 19 -12.33 -29.55 -3.55
CA LYS A 19 -12.42 -30.92 -3.03
C LYS A 19 -11.31 -31.16 -2.02
N PHE A 20 -11.68 -31.67 -0.84
CA PHE A 20 -10.77 -31.74 0.31
C PHE A 20 -9.50 -32.57 0.08
N GLU A 21 -9.61 -33.69 -0.65
CA GLU A 21 -8.47 -34.60 -0.84
C GLU A 21 -7.55 -34.15 -1.99
N THR A 22 -8.14 -33.85 -3.15
CA THR A 22 -7.38 -33.56 -4.38
C THR A 22 -7.03 -32.09 -4.54
N HIS A 23 -7.62 -31.21 -3.72
CA HIS A 23 -7.53 -29.76 -3.85
C HIS A 23 -7.95 -29.24 -5.24
N GLU A 24 -8.76 -30.02 -5.97
CA GLU A 24 -9.27 -29.62 -7.27
C GLU A 24 -10.47 -28.68 -7.14
N ASN A 25 -10.57 -27.71 -8.06
CA ASN A 25 -11.75 -26.84 -8.17
C ASN A 25 -12.92 -27.66 -8.72
N ILE A 26 -13.97 -27.81 -7.92
CA ILE A 26 -15.18 -28.58 -8.26
C ILE A 26 -16.39 -27.66 -8.54
N GLY A 27 -16.19 -26.35 -8.55
CA GLY A 27 -17.21 -25.36 -8.92
C GLY A 27 -17.08 -24.05 -8.16
N SER A 28 -18.01 -23.15 -8.43
CA SER A 28 -18.14 -21.85 -7.77
C SER A 28 -19.61 -21.48 -7.58
N GLY A 29 -19.87 -20.43 -6.80
CA GLY A 29 -21.21 -19.87 -6.65
C GLY A 29 -21.16 -18.41 -6.23
N PRO A 30 -22.24 -17.64 -6.50
CA PRO A 30 -22.31 -16.24 -6.09
C PRO A 30 -22.48 -16.12 -4.57
N ILE A 31 -21.96 -15.03 -4.02
CA ILE A 31 -22.23 -14.59 -2.65
C ILE A 31 -23.12 -13.34 -2.74
N HIS A 32 -24.24 -13.37 -2.03
CA HIS A 32 -25.14 -12.23 -1.89
C HIS A 32 -25.05 -11.70 -0.46
N LEU A 33 -23.99 -10.95 -0.18
CA LEU A 33 -23.81 -10.22 1.07
C LEU A 33 -23.84 -8.72 0.77
N PRO A 34 -24.30 -7.90 1.73
CA PRO A 34 -24.13 -6.46 1.61
C PRO A 34 -22.65 -6.12 1.56
N GLU A 35 -22.32 -5.03 0.86
CA GLU A 35 -20.97 -4.48 0.84
C GLU A 35 -20.63 -4.01 2.26
N GLU A 36 -19.48 -4.45 2.78
CA GLU A 36 -19.00 -3.95 4.06
C GLU A 36 -18.18 -2.68 3.83
N GLU A 37 -18.60 -1.63 4.53
CA GLU A 37 -18.01 -0.31 4.47
C GLU A 37 -17.23 -0.01 5.75
N LEU A 38 -15.96 0.36 5.62
CA LEU A 38 -15.17 0.91 6.72
C LEU A 38 -15.01 2.41 6.53
N HIS A 39 -15.74 3.15 7.36
CA HIS A 39 -15.68 4.60 7.48
C HIS A 39 -14.51 4.95 8.40
N THR A 40 -13.42 5.52 7.88
CA THR A 40 -12.22 5.82 8.66
C THR A 40 -11.43 7.01 8.09
N ASN A 41 -10.43 7.48 8.81
CA ASN A 41 -9.52 8.49 8.31
C ASN A 41 -8.35 7.84 7.57
N ALA A 42 -7.91 8.49 6.49
CA ALA A 42 -6.76 8.05 5.72
C ALA A 42 -5.82 9.21 5.41
N ALA A 43 -4.52 8.95 5.50
CA ALA A 43 -3.49 9.77 4.90
C ALA A 43 -3.06 9.11 3.60
N TRP A 44 -2.82 9.90 2.56
CA TRP A 44 -2.34 9.34 1.30
C TRP A 44 -1.33 10.22 0.58
N ILE A 45 -0.51 9.53 -0.20
CA ILE A 45 0.50 10.12 -1.07
C ILE A 45 0.29 9.67 -2.50
N GLN A 46 0.44 10.60 -3.44
CA GLN A 46 0.10 10.40 -4.84
C GLN A 46 1.30 10.75 -5.70
N VAL A 47 1.43 10.06 -6.82
CA VAL A 47 2.40 10.39 -7.85
C VAL A 47 1.85 11.58 -8.65
N SER A 48 2.69 12.59 -8.90
CA SER A 48 2.32 13.72 -9.75
C SER A 48 2.20 13.29 -11.21
N ASP A 49 1.41 14.01 -12.00
CA ASP A 49 1.20 13.65 -13.42
C ASP A 49 2.52 13.69 -14.20
N ALA A 50 3.34 14.71 -13.92
CA ALA A 50 4.67 14.85 -14.53
C ALA A 50 5.61 13.68 -14.19
N GLU A 51 5.56 13.14 -12.97
CA GLU A 51 6.38 11.97 -12.64
C GLU A 51 5.78 10.71 -13.28
N ARG A 52 4.45 10.56 -13.27
CA ARG A 52 3.73 9.41 -13.84
C ARG A 52 4.08 9.12 -15.30
N GLU A 53 4.29 10.16 -16.11
CA GLU A 53 4.71 10.04 -17.52
C GLU A 53 6.06 9.34 -17.68
N ASN A 54 6.92 9.38 -16.66
CA ASN A 54 8.25 8.76 -16.68
C ASN A 54 8.24 7.28 -16.24
N TRP A 55 7.05 6.68 -16.09
CA TRP A 55 6.87 5.31 -15.62
C TRP A 55 6.07 4.45 -16.59
N ASN A 56 6.51 3.21 -16.76
CA ASN A 56 5.67 2.12 -17.26
C ASN A 56 4.79 1.62 -16.11
N ASP A 57 3.53 1.30 -16.40
CA ASP A 57 2.53 0.78 -15.47
C ASP A 57 3.03 -0.38 -14.60
N ILE A 58 3.71 -1.37 -15.21
CA ILE A 58 4.25 -2.54 -14.50
C ILE A 58 5.32 -2.09 -13.49
N LYS A 59 6.25 -1.23 -13.92
CA LYS A 59 7.32 -0.73 -13.05
C LYS A 59 6.79 0.16 -11.93
N LEU A 60 5.73 0.90 -12.20
CA LEU A 60 5.08 1.76 -11.23
C LEU A 60 4.32 0.95 -10.18
N GLU A 61 3.61 -0.09 -10.59
CA GLU A 61 2.95 -1.03 -9.70
C GLU A 61 3.97 -1.69 -8.76
N GLU A 62 5.07 -2.20 -9.31
CA GLU A 62 6.20 -2.74 -8.53
C GLU A 62 6.74 -1.72 -7.52
N ALA A 63 6.95 -0.47 -7.95
CA ALA A 63 7.44 0.59 -7.09
C ALA A 63 6.46 0.93 -5.97
N LEU A 64 5.16 0.99 -6.27
CA LEU A 64 4.08 1.26 -5.31
C LEU A 64 3.97 0.15 -4.27
N LEU A 65 3.98 -1.12 -4.71
CA LEU A 65 3.96 -2.27 -3.80
C LEU A 65 5.18 -2.25 -2.87
N GLY A 66 6.38 -2.02 -3.44
CA GLY A 66 7.61 -1.96 -2.67
C GLY A 66 7.63 -0.81 -1.66
N ALA A 67 7.19 0.38 -2.07
CA ALA A 67 7.06 1.53 -1.19
C ALA A 67 5.99 1.30 -0.11
N ALA A 68 4.83 0.74 -0.46
CA ALA A 68 3.74 0.46 0.47
C ALA A 68 4.19 -0.49 1.60
N ASN A 69 4.93 -1.55 1.27
CA ASN A 69 5.43 -2.50 2.27
C ASN A 69 6.33 -1.79 3.31
N VAL A 70 7.28 -0.98 2.86
CA VAL A 70 8.19 -0.26 3.78
C VAL A 70 7.47 0.84 4.54
N LEU A 71 6.61 1.61 3.88
CA LEU A 71 5.84 2.66 4.50
C LEU A 71 4.96 2.12 5.63
N GLY A 72 4.39 0.92 5.49
CA GLY A 72 3.62 0.29 6.57
C GLY A 72 4.45 0.07 7.84
N TYR A 73 5.63 -0.54 7.72
CA TYR A 73 6.49 -0.78 8.88
C TYR A 73 7.04 0.51 9.49
N VAL A 74 7.51 1.44 8.66
CA VAL A 74 8.09 2.70 9.14
C VAL A 74 7.01 3.59 9.75
N ALA A 75 5.84 3.70 9.13
CA ALA A 75 4.74 4.48 9.68
C ALA A 75 4.29 3.93 11.04
N ALA A 76 4.08 2.61 11.15
CA ALA A 76 3.69 1.98 12.42
C ALA A 76 4.70 2.25 13.54
N LEU A 77 6.01 2.16 13.22
CA LEU A 77 7.06 2.50 14.16
C LEU A 77 7.02 3.99 14.57
N LYS A 78 6.84 4.89 13.60
CA LYS A 78 6.85 6.35 13.84
C LYS A 78 5.66 6.83 14.67
N VAL A 79 4.47 6.26 14.43
CA VAL A 79 3.27 6.58 15.23
C VAL A 79 3.11 5.68 16.46
N MET A 80 4.07 4.78 16.71
CA MET A 80 4.10 3.86 17.86
C MET A 80 2.83 3.00 17.98
N CYS A 81 2.38 2.42 16.87
CA CYS A 81 1.25 1.48 16.84
C CYS A 81 1.69 0.08 16.42
N ASP A 82 0.80 -0.91 16.59
CA ASP A 82 1.03 -2.21 16.00
C ASP A 82 0.87 -2.13 14.47
N PRO A 83 1.66 -2.86 13.66
CA PRO A 83 1.49 -2.87 12.21
C PRO A 83 0.09 -3.31 11.74
N SER A 84 -0.67 -4.04 12.56
CA SER A 84 -2.05 -4.43 12.24
C SER A 84 -3.08 -3.32 12.46
N ASP A 85 -2.76 -2.28 13.22
CA ASP A 85 -3.64 -1.13 13.49
C ASP A 85 -3.65 -0.13 12.32
N LEU A 86 -2.59 -0.11 11.50
CA LEU A 86 -2.41 0.81 10.38
C LEU A 86 -2.28 0.02 9.07
N HIS A 87 -3.31 0.08 8.23
CA HIS A 87 -3.30 -0.58 6.93
C HIS A 87 -2.71 0.33 5.85
N VAL A 88 -1.90 -0.27 4.96
CA VAL A 88 -1.35 0.40 3.78
C VAL A 88 -1.87 -0.26 2.51
N PHE A 89 -2.44 0.53 1.61
CA PHE A 89 -3.06 0.04 0.39
C PHE A 89 -2.60 0.85 -0.83
N PRO A 90 -1.78 0.27 -1.73
CA PRO A 90 -1.40 0.89 -2.98
C PRO A 90 -2.48 0.71 -4.06
N GLN A 91 -2.72 1.75 -4.86
CA GLN A 91 -3.57 1.72 -6.06
C GLN A 91 -2.84 2.38 -7.22
N ILE A 92 -2.74 1.71 -8.38
CA ILE A 92 -2.16 2.31 -9.61
C ILE A 92 -3.05 3.44 -10.14
N LYS A 93 -4.36 3.28 -9.98
CA LYS A 93 -5.36 4.23 -10.44
C LYS A 93 -6.42 4.38 -9.36
N ALA A 94 -6.31 5.42 -8.55
CA ALA A 94 -7.25 5.64 -7.48
C ALA A 94 -8.63 6.08 -8.01
N VAL A 95 -9.69 5.65 -7.33
CA VAL A 95 -11.08 5.85 -7.81
C VAL A 95 -11.47 7.32 -7.87
N HIS A 96 -10.98 8.13 -6.92
CA HIS A 96 -11.41 9.53 -6.75
C HIS A 96 -10.70 10.50 -7.68
N ASN A 97 -9.51 10.18 -8.17
CA ASN A 97 -8.72 11.12 -8.97
C ASN A 97 -7.86 10.49 -10.07
N GLU A 98 -7.99 9.18 -10.28
CA GLU A 98 -7.31 8.43 -11.33
C GLU A 98 -5.77 8.43 -11.25
N LYS A 99 -5.20 8.78 -10.09
CA LYS A 99 -3.74 8.84 -9.91
C LYS A 99 -3.20 7.65 -9.11
N PRO A 100 -1.95 7.24 -9.37
CA PRO A 100 -1.28 6.26 -8.56
C PRO A 100 -1.08 6.80 -7.13
N THR A 101 -1.63 6.07 -6.15
CA THR A 101 -1.81 6.54 -4.78
C THR A 101 -1.51 5.42 -3.79
N ILE A 102 -0.81 5.73 -2.70
CA ILE A 102 -0.69 4.86 -1.53
C ILE A 102 -1.51 5.47 -0.40
N PHE A 103 -2.45 4.69 0.13
CA PHE A 103 -3.27 5.05 1.27
C PHE A 103 -2.74 4.39 2.54
N LEU A 104 -2.74 5.13 3.65
CA LEU A 104 -2.47 4.66 5.00
C LEU A 104 -3.66 5.04 5.88
N TYR A 105 -4.36 4.05 6.44
CA TYR A 105 -5.62 4.29 7.16
C TYR A 105 -5.73 3.47 8.45
N ASP A 106 -6.48 4.02 9.40
CA ASP A 106 -6.74 3.36 10.69
C ASP A 106 -7.65 2.16 10.47
N ARG A 107 -7.26 0.98 10.96
CA ARG A 107 -8.10 -0.23 10.92
C ARG A 107 -9.17 -0.25 12.03
N TYR A 108 -9.74 0.91 12.33
CA TYR A 108 -10.78 1.11 13.33
C TYR A 108 -11.89 2.01 12.77
N PRO A 109 -13.17 1.64 12.93
CA PRO A 109 -14.29 2.49 12.51
C PRO A 109 -14.22 3.87 13.16
N GLY A 110 -14.44 4.92 12.36
CA GLY A 110 -14.35 6.32 12.76
C GLY A 110 -12.93 6.89 12.83
N GLY A 111 -11.90 6.04 12.75
CA GLY A 111 -10.50 6.43 12.92
C GLY A 111 -10.16 6.75 14.38
N VAL A 112 -8.93 6.40 14.79
CA VAL A 112 -8.39 6.71 16.12
C VAL A 112 -7.28 7.77 16.05
N GLY A 113 -6.97 8.24 14.84
CA GLY A 113 -6.04 9.33 14.59
C GLY A 113 -4.60 8.89 14.27
N LEU A 114 -4.36 7.62 13.92
CA LEU A 114 -3.02 7.21 13.47
C LEU A 114 -2.74 7.82 12.10
N SER A 115 -3.70 7.74 11.18
CA SER A 115 -3.59 8.35 9.85
C SER A 115 -3.29 9.85 9.91
N GLN A 116 -3.88 10.57 10.85
CA GLN A 116 -3.59 12.00 11.05
C GLN A 116 -2.14 12.22 11.49
N LYS A 117 -1.65 11.45 12.48
CA LYS A 117 -0.24 11.51 12.90
C LYS A 117 0.72 11.12 11.77
N VAL A 118 0.36 10.10 10.98
CA VAL A 118 1.09 9.70 9.78
C VAL A 118 1.18 10.85 8.78
N TYR A 119 0.10 11.60 8.57
CA TYR A 119 0.11 12.78 7.71
C TYR A 119 1.04 13.87 8.23
N GLU A 120 0.98 14.18 9.52
CA GLU A 120 1.84 15.19 10.16
C GLU A 120 3.34 14.84 10.05
N GLN A 121 3.68 13.55 10.06
CA GLN A 121 5.06 13.04 10.01
C GLN A 121 5.44 12.42 8.65
N MET A 122 4.63 12.62 7.61
CA MET A 122 4.74 11.89 6.34
C MET A 122 6.13 12.06 5.71
N SER A 123 6.69 13.27 5.71
CA SER A 123 8.02 13.56 5.16
C SER A 123 9.12 12.78 5.87
N ASP A 124 9.05 12.65 7.19
CA ASP A 124 10.01 11.89 7.99
C ASP A 124 9.87 10.39 7.74
N ILE A 125 8.62 9.89 7.65
CA ILE A 125 8.33 8.49 7.33
C ILE A 125 8.91 8.12 5.95
N ILE A 126 8.73 8.96 4.93
CA ILE A 126 9.30 8.74 3.60
C ILE A 126 10.82 8.77 3.64
N GLY A 127 11.40 9.71 4.40
CA GLY A 127 12.83 9.81 4.59
C GLY A 127 13.43 8.54 5.20
N GLU A 128 12.82 8.01 6.25
CA GLU A 128 13.25 6.77 6.90
C GLU A 128 13.00 5.53 6.04
N ALA A 129 11.86 5.45 5.34
CA ALA A 129 11.59 4.40 4.38
C ALA A 129 12.66 4.33 3.28
N TYR A 130 13.06 5.49 2.74
CA TYR A 130 14.15 5.58 1.78
C TYR A 130 15.47 5.05 2.35
N GLN A 131 15.83 5.47 3.58
CA GLN A 131 17.06 5.01 4.23
C GLN A 131 17.06 3.50 4.51
N LEU A 132 15.92 2.95 4.93
CA LEU A 132 15.76 1.53 5.20
C LEU A 132 16.02 0.70 3.93
N ILE A 133 15.47 1.11 2.79
CA ILE A 133 15.70 0.41 1.52
C ILE A 133 17.14 0.59 1.05
N ALA A 134 17.68 1.80 1.13
CA ALA A 134 19.03 2.12 0.68
C ALA A 134 20.10 1.31 1.45
N ASN A 135 19.93 1.16 2.76
CA ASN A 135 20.86 0.44 3.63
C ASN A 135 20.65 -1.08 3.65
N CYS A 136 19.54 -1.58 3.08
CA CYS A 136 19.28 -3.01 3.01
C CYS A 136 20.29 -3.70 2.07
N PRO A 137 20.96 -4.81 2.48
CA PRO A 137 21.95 -5.50 1.65
C PRO A 137 21.36 -6.32 0.50
N CYS A 138 20.03 -6.39 0.37
CA CYS A 138 19.39 -7.15 -0.70
C CYS A 138 19.65 -6.54 -2.09
N ARG A 139 19.70 -7.41 -3.11
CA ARG A 139 19.90 -7.01 -4.51
C ARG A 139 18.64 -6.45 -5.15
N SER A 140 17.53 -7.21 -5.14
CA SER A 140 16.29 -6.88 -5.85
C SER A 140 15.11 -6.57 -4.92
N GLY A 141 15.14 -7.10 -3.69
CA GLY A 141 14.11 -6.94 -2.66
C GLY A 141 14.18 -8.08 -1.64
N CYS A 142 13.62 -7.89 -0.45
CA CYS A 142 13.45 -8.95 0.55
C CYS A 142 12.27 -8.63 1.48
N PRO A 143 11.75 -9.61 2.24
CA PRO A 143 10.62 -9.40 3.15
C PRO A 143 10.83 -8.28 4.17
N SER A 144 12.08 -8.01 4.55
CA SER A 144 12.44 -6.96 5.52
C SER A 144 12.50 -5.54 4.93
N CYS A 145 12.45 -5.38 3.60
CA CYS A 145 12.43 -4.07 2.94
C CYS A 145 11.19 -3.93 2.05
N ILE A 146 11.34 -3.98 0.73
CA ILE A 146 10.26 -3.77 -0.25
C ILE A 146 9.37 -5.00 -0.47
N GLY A 147 9.65 -6.12 0.21
CA GLY A 147 8.97 -7.40 -0.04
C GLY A 147 9.58 -8.19 -1.20
N VAL A 148 8.90 -9.26 -1.60
CA VAL A 148 9.30 -10.19 -2.69
C VAL A 148 8.26 -10.25 -3.80
N HIS A 149 7.53 -9.15 -4.00
CA HIS A 149 6.34 -9.09 -4.86
C HIS A 149 6.63 -9.16 -6.37
N SER A 150 7.89 -9.16 -6.78
CA SER A 150 8.29 -9.13 -8.19
C SER A 150 9.57 -9.93 -8.44
N GLU A 151 9.64 -10.54 -9.63
CA GLU A 151 10.81 -11.29 -10.12
C GLU A 151 11.84 -10.36 -10.80
N GLY A 152 11.56 -9.06 -10.87
CA GLY A 152 12.38 -8.06 -11.53
C GLY A 152 13.69 -7.74 -10.79
N ASN A 153 14.80 -7.67 -11.51
CA ASN A 153 16.11 -7.32 -10.94
C ASN A 153 16.24 -5.85 -10.49
N GLN A 154 15.28 -4.98 -10.82
CA GLN A 154 15.35 -3.51 -10.58
C GLN A 154 14.25 -2.99 -9.64
N THR A 155 13.49 -3.86 -8.98
CA THR A 155 12.35 -3.44 -8.15
C THR A 155 12.78 -2.57 -6.98
N LYS A 156 13.91 -2.86 -6.34
CA LYS A 156 14.51 -2.01 -5.30
C LYS A 156 14.82 -0.60 -5.81
N ASP A 157 15.42 -0.49 -6.99
CA ASP A 157 15.78 0.81 -7.58
C ASP A 157 14.53 1.62 -7.95
N ASN A 158 13.47 0.94 -8.43
CA ASN A 158 12.19 1.55 -8.72
C ASN A 158 11.55 2.13 -7.43
N ALA A 159 11.51 1.37 -6.33
CA ALA A 159 11.00 1.85 -5.05
C ALA A 159 11.81 3.05 -4.51
N LEU A 160 13.14 3.00 -4.60
CA LEU A 160 14.02 4.12 -4.21
C LEU A 160 13.77 5.36 -5.05
N ARG A 161 13.60 5.20 -6.37
CA ARG A 161 13.29 6.32 -7.28
C ARG A 161 11.95 6.96 -6.91
N LEU A 162 10.92 6.15 -6.65
CA LEU A 162 9.60 6.63 -6.25
C LEU A 162 9.65 7.44 -4.95
N LEU A 163 10.26 6.88 -3.89
CA LEU A 163 10.40 7.56 -2.59
C LEU A 163 11.25 8.83 -2.69
N LYS A 164 12.28 8.84 -3.54
CA LYS A 164 13.10 10.03 -3.79
C LYS A 164 12.27 11.16 -4.40
N GLY A 165 11.33 10.84 -5.30
CA GLY A 165 10.41 11.82 -5.89
C GLY A 165 9.47 12.49 -4.87
N TRP A 166 9.23 11.84 -3.73
CA TRP A 166 8.39 12.37 -2.66
C TRP A 166 9.15 13.05 -1.51
N LYS A 167 10.46 12.89 -1.45
CA LYS A 167 11.32 13.49 -0.42
C LYS A 167 11.56 15.00 -0.63
N GLY A 168 11.19 15.52 -1.81
CA GLY A 168 11.38 16.91 -2.23
C GLY A 168 10.22 17.82 -1.85
#